data_AF-A0A7C7R6W7-F1
#
_entry.id   AF-A0A7C7R6W7-F1
#
_cell.length_a   1.000
_cell.length_b   1.000
_cell.length_c   1.000
_cell.angle_alpha   90.00
_cell.angle_beta   90.00
_cell.angle_gamma   90.00
#
_symmetry.space_group_name_H-M   'P 1'
#
loop_
_entity.id
_entity.type
_entity.pdbx_description
1 polymer ?
#
loop_
_entity_poly.entity_id
_entity_poly.type
_entity_poly.pdbx_seq_one_letter_code
_entity_poly.pdbx_strand_id
1 'polypeptide(L)'
;MRIGFVSTRMAGTDGVSLETRKWAAIFRRLGSVVVPNIFDFSQTAPGITHRNADLRRALPLNDQHLLILQPTRVVRRKGIELALSLVCQLRRWPNRRRLLNKEPVLTISHHASDEDWGYLEELRALARRWRAPLYYAAAHGGAQLSIGP
;
A
#
# COMPACT_ATOMS: atom_id res chain seq x y z
N MET A 1 -14.18 32.18 -12.45
CA MET A 1 -13.78 31.70 -11.10
C MET A 1 -12.75 30.61 -11.29
N ARG A 2 -11.58 30.68 -10.62
CA ARG A 2 -10.53 29.64 -10.73
C ARG A 2 -10.56 28.78 -9.47
N ILE A 3 -11.04 27.55 -9.58
CA ILE A 3 -11.13 26.60 -8.47
C ILE A 3 -10.07 25.52 -8.69
N GLY A 4 -9.18 25.31 -7.70
CA GLY A 4 -8.22 24.21 -7.71
C GLY A 4 -8.63 23.16 -6.69
N PHE A 5 -8.73 21.89 -7.12
CA PHE A 5 -8.96 20.75 -6.24
C PHE A 5 -7.76 19.82 -6.32
N VAL A 6 -7.07 19.61 -5.19
CA VAL A 6 -5.95 18.67 -5.10
C VAL A 6 -6.45 17.43 -4.38
N SER A 7 -6.63 16.35 -5.13
CA SER A 7 -6.97 15.04 -4.59
C SER A 7 -5.84 14.06 -4.90
N THR A 8 -5.54 13.21 -3.94
CA THR A 8 -4.59 12.11 -4.13
C THR A 8 -5.40 10.84 -4.35
N ARG A 9 -5.14 10.16 -5.49
CA ARG A 9 -5.81 8.93 -5.95
C ARG A 9 -7.24 9.14 -6.50
N MET A 10 -7.37 9.26 -7.83
CA MET A 10 -8.68 9.29 -8.52
C MET A 10 -8.73 8.31 -9.69
N ALA A 11 -8.30 7.09 -9.45
CA ALA A 11 -8.38 6.01 -10.41
C ALA A 11 -8.86 4.77 -9.70
N GLY A 12 -10.15 4.53 -9.81
CA GLY A 12 -10.84 3.44 -9.15
C GLY A 12 -12.36 3.55 -9.30
N THR A 13 -13.03 2.48 -8.89
CA THR A 13 -14.47 2.42 -8.67
C THR A 13 -14.86 2.77 -7.24
N ASP A 14 -13.90 3.25 -6.42
CA ASP A 14 -14.20 3.72 -5.08
C ASP A 14 -15.05 5.00 -5.12
N GLY A 15 -15.80 5.23 -4.04
CA GLY A 15 -16.72 6.36 -3.95
C GLY A 15 -16.03 7.71 -4.17
N VAL A 16 -14.78 7.84 -3.71
CA VAL A 16 -14.00 9.08 -3.85
C VAL A 16 -13.62 9.35 -5.30
N SER A 17 -13.18 8.34 -6.05
CA SER A 17 -12.85 8.48 -7.48
C SER A 17 -14.09 8.76 -8.32
N LEU A 18 -15.24 8.16 -7.97
CA LEU A 18 -16.51 8.43 -8.64
C LEU A 18 -16.98 9.87 -8.40
N GLU A 19 -17.01 10.32 -7.14
CA GLU A 19 -17.38 11.70 -6.79
C GLU A 19 -16.42 12.70 -7.44
N THR A 20 -15.12 12.44 -7.41
CA THR A 20 -14.19 13.40 -8.01
C THR A 20 -14.29 13.46 -9.53
N ARG A 21 -14.65 12.35 -10.21
CA ARG A 21 -14.99 12.37 -11.64
C ARG A 21 -16.22 13.22 -11.94
N LYS A 22 -17.26 13.15 -11.10
CA LYS A 22 -18.46 13.99 -11.24
C LYS A 22 -18.10 15.48 -11.10
N TRP A 23 -17.38 15.84 -10.04
CA TRP A 23 -16.95 17.22 -9.82
C TRP A 23 -16.02 17.72 -10.92
N ALA A 24 -15.08 16.90 -11.38
CA ALA A 24 -14.21 17.25 -12.51
C ALA A 24 -15.01 17.55 -13.80
N ALA A 25 -16.06 16.78 -14.09
CA ALA A 25 -16.93 17.03 -15.24
C ALA A 25 -17.69 18.36 -15.11
N ILE A 26 -18.21 18.66 -13.91
CA ILE A 26 -18.88 19.94 -13.62
C ILE A 26 -17.91 21.10 -13.79
N PHE A 27 -16.71 21.02 -13.20
CA PHE A 27 -15.72 22.10 -13.28
C PHE A 27 -15.22 22.36 -14.70
N ARG A 28 -15.06 21.32 -15.54
CA ARG A 28 -14.75 21.50 -16.96
C ARG A 28 -15.86 22.26 -17.69
N ARG A 29 -17.14 21.95 -17.42
CA ARG A 29 -18.28 22.68 -18.00
C ARG A 29 -18.34 24.14 -17.56
N LEU A 30 -17.83 24.45 -16.38
CA LEU A 30 -17.72 25.82 -15.85
C LEU A 30 -16.44 26.55 -16.32
N GLY A 31 -15.68 25.99 -17.27
CA GLY A 31 -14.49 26.62 -17.85
C GLY A 31 -13.23 26.52 -16.97
N SER A 32 -13.19 25.61 -16.00
CA SER A 32 -12.03 25.39 -15.14
C SER A 32 -11.06 24.36 -15.71
N VAL A 33 -9.76 24.59 -15.55
CA VAL A 33 -8.71 23.62 -15.89
C VAL A 33 -8.60 22.59 -14.77
N VAL A 34 -8.81 21.31 -15.09
CA VAL A 34 -8.68 20.20 -14.14
C VAL A 34 -7.37 19.47 -14.42
N VAL A 35 -6.42 19.55 -13.49
CA VAL A 35 -5.12 18.85 -13.57
C VAL A 35 -5.16 17.64 -12.64
N PRO A 36 -5.14 16.40 -13.16
CA PRO A 36 -5.10 15.20 -12.32
C PRO A 36 -3.69 14.97 -11.75
N ASN A 37 -3.59 14.74 -10.44
CA ASN A 37 -2.35 14.40 -9.74
C ASN A 37 -2.09 12.88 -9.67
N ILE A 38 -2.33 12.15 -10.78
CA ILE A 38 -2.45 10.69 -10.75
C ILE A 38 -1.65 10.08 -11.91
N PHE A 39 -1.05 8.92 -11.64
CA PHE A 39 -0.59 7.98 -12.65
C PHE A 39 -1.71 7.63 -13.63
N ASP A 40 -1.36 7.45 -14.90
CA ASP A 40 -2.30 6.95 -15.91
C ASP A 40 -2.50 5.44 -15.72
N PHE A 41 -3.61 5.04 -15.12
CA PHE A 41 -3.95 3.62 -14.91
C PHE A 41 -4.43 2.92 -16.20
N SER A 42 -4.60 3.65 -17.30
CA SER A 42 -4.80 3.06 -18.62
C SER A 42 -3.49 2.61 -19.27
N GLN A 43 -2.35 3.13 -18.80
CA GLN A 43 -1.04 2.56 -19.14
C GLN A 43 -0.84 1.24 -18.40
N THR A 44 -0.31 0.26 -19.12
CA THR A 44 0.10 -1.00 -18.52
C THR A 44 1.16 -0.72 -17.46
N ALA A 45 1.02 -1.36 -16.29
CA ALA A 45 2.06 -1.29 -15.27
C ALA A 45 3.42 -1.65 -15.91
N PRO A 46 4.51 -0.97 -15.55
CA PRO A 46 5.83 -1.29 -16.08
C PRO A 46 6.09 -2.78 -15.93
N GLY A 47 6.53 -3.42 -17.01
CA GLY A 47 6.82 -4.85 -17.01
C GLY A 47 7.88 -5.24 -15.98
N ILE A 48 8.12 -6.54 -15.82
CA ILE A 48 9.27 -7.00 -15.04
C ILE A 48 10.54 -6.52 -15.76
N THR A 49 11.30 -5.66 -15.10
CA THR A 49 12.59 -5.14 -15.53
C THR A 49 13.69 -5.76 -14.66
N HIS A 50 14.94 -5.68 -15.11
CA HIS A 50 16.08 -6.09 -14.29
C HIS A 50 16.11 -5.39 -12.91
N ARG A 51 15.53 -4.19 -12.77
CA ARG A 51 15.46 -3.46 -11.49
C ARG A 51 14.42 -4.00 -10.51
N ASN A 52 13.33 -4.62 -10.98
CA ASN A 52 12.25 -5.14 -10.13
C ASN A 52 12.14 -6.68 -10.13
N ALA A 53 12.88 -7.36 -11.01
CA ALA A 53 12.94 -8.83 -11.10
C ALA A 53 13.38 -9.49 -9.79
N ASP A 54 14.19 -8.76 -9.01
CA ASP A 54 14.81 -9.27 -7.78
C ASP A 54 14.00 -8.91 -6.53
N LEU A 55 12.88 -8.20 -6.67
CA LEU A 55 12.07 -7.72 -5.54
C LEU A 55 11.63 -8.88 -4.64
N ARG A 56 11.31 -10.04 -5.22
CA ARG A 56 10.97 -11.24 -4.45
C ARG A 56 12.18 -11.85 -3.72
N ARG A 57 13.39 -11.73 -4.29
CA ARG A 57 14.65 -12.18 -3.66
C ARG A 57 15.14 -11.22 -2.57
N ALA A 58 14.84 -9.92 -2.70
CA ALA A 58 15.19 -8.89 -1.73
C ALA A 58 14.32 -8.92 -0.47
N LEU A 59 13.10 -9.48 -0.57
CA LEU A 59 12.24 -9.72 0.58
C LEU A 59 12.58 -11.08 1.19
N PRO A 60 12.59 -11.22 2.53
CA PRO A 60 12.81 -12.51 3.20
C PRO A 60 11.55 -13.39 3.13
N LEU A 61 11.03 -13.61 1.92
CA LEU A 61 9.81 -14.37 1.63
C LEU A 61 10.14 -15.51 0.67
N ASN A 62 9.70 -16.71 1.02
CA ASN A 62 9.82 -17.91 0.17
C ASN A 62 8.45 -18.34 -0.41
N ASP A 63 8.38 -19.47 -1.10
CA ASP A 63 7.15 -19.95 -1.75
C ASP A 63 6.02 -20.34 -0.79
N GLN A 64 6.33 -20.55 0.49
CA GLN A 64 5.34 -20.82 1.53
C GLN A 64 4.67 -19.54 2.04
N HIS A 65 5.18 -18.36 1.66
CA HIS A 65 4.65 -17.08 2.12
C HIS A 65 3.74 -16.43 1.06
N LEU A 66 2.69 -15.77 1.54
CA LEU A 66 1.85 -14.89 0.76
C LEU A 66 2.14 -13.44 1.18
N LEU A 67 2.65 -12.64 0.24
CA LEU A 67 2.92 -11.22 0.46
C LEU A 67 1.60 -10.44 0.59
N ILE A 68 1.37 -9.81 1.74
CA ILE A 68 0.33 -8.81 1.94
C ILE A 68 1.01 -7.44 2.02
N LEU A 69 1.07 -6.72 0.90
CA LEU A 69 1.78 -5.45 0.80
C LEU A 69 0.93 -4.29 1.31
N GLN A 70 1.51 -3.48 2.19
CA GLN A 70 0.94 -2.24 2.72
C GLN A 70 1.90 -1.08 2.36
N PRO A 71 1.81 -0.52 1.14
CA PRO A 71 2.75 0.48 0.62
C PRO A 71 2.34 1.89 1.08
N THR A 72 2.40 2.13 2.39
CA THR A 72 1.99 3.39 3.02
C THR A 72 3.02 3.88 4.02
N ARG A 73 3.03 5.19 4.28
CA ARG A 73 3.73 5.75 5.44
C ARG A 73 3.20 5.13 6.73
N VAL A 74 4.07 4.99 7.72
CA VAL A 74 3.76 4.41 9.03
C VAL A 74 3.16 5.48 9.94
N VAL A 75 1.89 5.85 9.68
CA VAL A 75 1.16 6.86 10.46
C VAL A 75 -0.20 6.34 10.93
N ARG A 76 -0.63 6.75 12.14
CA ARG A 76 -1.84 6.22 12.80
C ARG A 76 -3.11 6.28 11.96
N ARG A 77 -3.33 7.36 11.22
CA ARG A 77 -4.52 7.54 10.36
C ARG A 77 -4.66 6.49 9.24
N LYS A 78 -3.63 5.66 9.02
CA LYS A 78 -3.66 4.55 8.05
C LYS A 78 -4.13 3.23 8.67
N GLY A 79 -4.33 3.17 9.99
CA GLY A 79 -4.94 2.03 10.67
C GLY A 79 -4.24 0.70 10.38
N ILE A 80 -2.89 0.69 10.38
CA ILE A 80 -2.09 -0.48 9.99
C ILE A 80 -2.33 -1.67 10.93
N GLU A 81 -2.73 -1.42 12.18
CA GLU A 81 -3.18 -2.44 13.14
C GLU A 81 -4.37 -3.27 12.62
N LEU A 82 -5.24 -2.69 11.79
CA LEU A 82 -6.34 -3.43 11.16
C LEU A 82 -5.81 -4.41 10.11
N ALA A 83 -4.77 -4.04 9.36
CA ALA A 83 -4.10 -4.95 8.44
C ALA A 83 -3.40 -6.10 9.20
N LEU A 84 -2.79 -5.82 10.35
CA LEU A 84 -2.24 -6.86 11.23
C LEU A 84 -3.34 -7.82 11.73
N SER A 85 -4.48 -7.27 12.17
CA SER A 85 -5.64 -8.06 12.59
C SER A 85 -6.16 -8.95 11.46
N LEU A 86 -6.26 -8.40 10.25
CA LEU A 86 -6.64 -9.16 9.05
C LEU A 86 -5.67 -10.32 8.79
N VAL A 87 -4.35 -10.08 8.84
CA VAL A 87 -3.36 -11.15 8.68
C VAL A 87 -3.55 -12.25 9.72
N CYS A 88 -3.79 -11.89 10.99
CA CYS A 88 -4.12 -12.87 12.03
C CYS A 88 -5.35 -13.70 11.69
N GLN A 89 -6.41 -13.10 11.14
CA GLN A 89 -7.63 -13.80 10.75
C GLN A 89 -7.42 -14.70 9.53
N LEU A 90 -6.64 -14.27 8.55
CA LEU A 90 -6.32 -15.03 7.35
C LEU A 90 -5.52 -16.30 7.65
N ARG A 91 -4.69 -16.27 8.69
CA ARG A 91 -3.91 -17.44 9.16
C ARG A 91 -4.76 -18.52 9.80
N ARG A 92 -5.93 -18.16 10.32
CA ARG A 92 -6.83 -19.10 10.98
C ARG A 92 -7.45 -20.03 9.95
N TRP A 93 -7.73 -21.25 10.39
CA TRP A 93 -8.60 -22.13 9.64
C TRP A 93 -10.05 -21.58 9.66
N PRO A 94 -10.83 -21.68 8.56
CA PRO A 94 -10.52 -22.27 7.25
C PRO A 94 -9.85 -21.29 6.26
N ASN A 95 -9.66 -20.02 6.63
CA ASN A 95 -9.17 -18.97 5.72
C ASN A 95 -7.83 -19.33 5.08
N ARG A 96 -6.89 -19.88 5.86
CA ARG A 96 -5.57 -20.26 5.36
C ARG A 96 -5.60 -21.29 4.23
N ARG A 97 -6.60 -22.19 4.22
CA ARG A 97 -6.78 -23.18 3.14
C ARG A 97 -7.11 -22.51 1.81
N ARG A 98 -7.85 -21.40 1.84
CA ARG A 98 -8.17 -20.60 0.64
C ARG A 98 -6.97 -19.84 0.09
N LEU A 99 -5.89 -19.73 0.87
CA LEU A 99 -4.64 -19.08 0.50
C LEU A 99 -3.58 -20.08 0.03
N LEU A 100 -4.00 -21.22 -0.53
CA LEU A 100 -3.09 -22.32 -0.94
C LEU A 100 -2.21 -22.81 0.22
N ASN A 101 -2.73 -22.73 1.46
CA ASN A 101 -2.00 -23.00 2.71
C ASN A 101 -0.77 -22.11 2.97
N LYS A 102 -0.58 -21.04 2.20
CA LYS A 102 0.52 -20.10 2.40
C LYS A 102 0.34 -19.29 3.70
N GLU A 103 1.47 -18.91 4.30
CA GLU A 103 1.52 -18.02 5.46
C GLU A 103 1.44 -16.57 4.98
N PRO A 104 0.34 -15.83 5.24
CA PRO A 104 0.27 -14.42 4.90
C PRO A 104 1.23 -13.60 5.78
N VAL A 105 2.02 -12.73 5.14
CA VAL A 105 2.98 -11.84 5.79
C VAL A 105 2.68 -10.40 5.43
N LEU A 106 2.38 -9.58 6.44
CA LEU A 106 2.22 -8.15 6.24
C LEU A 106 3.57 -7.52 5.96
N THR A 107 3.72 -6.83 4.83
CA THR A 107 4.94 -6.12 4.46
C THR A 107 4.67 -4.64 4.30
N ILE A 108 5.40 -3.80 5.03
CA ILE A 108 5.33 -2.34 4.96
C ILE A 108 6.59 -1.84 4.25
N SER A 109 6.42 -1.08 3.15
CA SER A 109 7.53 -0.74 2.25
C SER A 109 8.02 0.71 2.30
N HIS A 110 7.33 1.63 3.00
CA HIS A 110 7.73 3.03 3.05
C HIS A 110 8.65 3.33 4.24
N HIS A 111 9.62 4.24 4.06
CA HIS A 111 10.45 4.75 5.15
C HIS A 111 9.62 5.58 6.13
N ALA A 112 9.68 5.21 7.40
CA ALA A 112 9.22 5.99 8.54
C ALA A 112 10.10 7.25 8.66
N SER A 113 9.46 8.41 8.80
CA SER A 113 10.12 9.65 9.25
C SER A 113 10.28 9.64 10.77
N ASP A 114 10.98 10.62 11.35
CA ASP A 114 11.33 10.61 12.78
C ASP A 114 10.10 10.57 13.72
N GLU A 115 8.99 11.21 13.33
CA GLU A 115 7.71 11.16 14.06
C GLU A 115 6.99 9.80 13.94
N ASP A 116 7.37 8.97 12.97
CA ASP A 116 6.70 7.71 12.61
C ASP A 116 7.23 6.49 13.39
N TRP A 117 8.37 6.62 14.10
CA TRP A 117 9.00 5.50 14.82
C TRP A 117 8.19 4.99 16.01
N GLY A 118 7.53 5.87 16.76
CA GLY A 118 6.73 5.47 17.92
C GLY A 118 5.58 4.53 17.52
N TYR A 119 4.88 4.86 16.43
CA TYR A 119 3.81 4.01 15.92
C TYR A 119 4.34 2.71 15.30
N LEU A 120 5.51 2.72 14.64
CA LEU A 120 6.14 1.49 14.17
C LEU A 120 6.47 0.52 15.31
N GLU A 121 6.99 1.02 16.42
CA GLU A 121 7.30 0.18 17.59
C GLU A 121 6.04 -0.39 18.24
N GLU A 122 4.95 0.39 18.31
CA GLU A 122 3.65 -0.12 18.73
C GLU A 122 3.15 -1.24 17.82
N LEU A 123 3.25 -1.07 16.50
CA LEU A 123 2.89 -2.11 15.52
C LEU A 123 3.76 -3.36 15.66
N ARG A 124 5.06 -3.22 15.92
CA ARG A 124 5.97 -4.35 16.19
C ARG A 124 5.59 -5.07 17.48
N ALA A 125 5.29 -4.34 18.55
CA ALA A 125 4.82 -4.91 19.81
C ALA A 125 3.49 -5.64 19.63
N LEU A 126 2.56 -5.07 18.87
CA LEU A 126 1.28 -5.67 18.51
C LEU A 126 1.48 -6.97 17.72
N ALA A 127 2.34 -6.93 16.70
CA ALA A 127 2.67 -8.10 15.89
C ALA A 127 3.28 -9.23 16.73
N ARG A 128 4.21 -8.92 17.64
CA ARG A 128 4.77 -9.91 18.60
C ARG A 128 3.67 -10.51 19.48
N ARG A 129 2.81 -9.66 20.06
CA ARG A 129 1.70 -10.08 20.93
C ARG A 129 0.71 -11.00 20.22
N TRP A 130 0.37 -10.67 18.97
CA TRP A 130 -0.57 -11.45 18.16
C TRP A 130 0.10 -12.58 17.37
N ARG A 131 1.43 -12.72 17.50
CA ARG A 131 2.27 -13.61 16.68
C ARG A 131 2.06 -13.41 15.18
N ALA A 132 1.73 -12.20 14.76
CA ALA A 132 1.44 -11.84 13.37
C ALA A 132 2.75 -11.66 12.59
N PRO A 133 2.93 -12.31 11.43
CA PRO A 133 4.10 -12.07 10.59
C PRO A 133 4.07 -10.65 10.02
N LEU A 134 5.05 -9.83 10.42
CA LEU A 134 5.23 -8.45 9.98
C LEU A 134 6.67 -8.25 9.51
N TYR A 135 6.82 -7.77 8.28
CA TYR A 135 8.09 -7.34 7.70
C TYR A 135 8.06 -5.85 7.38
N TYR A 136 9.04 -5.10 7.85
CA TYR A 136 9.20 -3.68 7.55
C TYR A 136 10.43 -3.52 6.64
N ALA A 137 10.18 -3.39 5.34
CA ALA A 137 11.22 -3.43 4.31
C ALA A 137 12.13 -2.19 4.34
N ALA A 138 11.63 -1.07 4.84
CA ALA A 138 12.36 0.19 4.85
C ALA A 138 13.46 0.30 5.93
N ALA A 139 13.61 -0.69 6.83
CA ALA A 139 14.72 -0.75 7.79
C ALA A 139 16.00 -1.35 7.20
N HIS A 140 15.93 -2.02 6.05
CA HIS A 140 17.10 -2.62 5.40
C HIS A 140 17.51 -1.70 4.26
N GLY A 141 18.50 -0.83 4.51
CA GLY A 141 19.09 -0.01 3.48
C GLY A 141 19.57 -0.89 2.33
N GLY A 142 19.04 -0.68 1.12
CA GLY A 142 19.52 -1.37 -0.08
C GLY A 142 18.52 -1.48 -1.22
N ALA A 143 17.22 -1.61 -0.94
CA ALA A 143 16.20 -1.61 -1.99
C ALA A 143 15.32 -0.38 -1.80
N GLN A 144 15.79 0.75 -2.31
CA GLN A 144 14.88 1.80 -2.73
C GLN A 144 13.94 1.11 -3.73
N LEU A 145 12.73 0.75 -3.29
CA LEU A 145 11.65 0.26 -4.15
C LEU A 145 11.15 1.46 -4.96
N SER A 146 12.06 2.03 -5.74
CA SER A 146 11.87 3.13 -6.65
C SER A 146 11.10 2.57 -7.83
N ILE A 147 9.78 2.47 -7.67
CA ILE A 147 8.87 2.48 -8.80
C ILE A 147 8.72 3.96 -9.18
N GLY A 148 9.81 4.53 -9.69
CA GLY A 148 9.77 5.82 -10.39
C GLY A 148 9.23 5.61 -11.80
N PRO A 149 8.71 6.67 -12.44
CA PRO A 149 8.16 6.62 -13.78
C PRO A 149 9.17 6.13 -14.82
#